data_AF-A0A1Q7K6J0-F1
#
_entry.id   AF-A0A1Q7K6J0-F1
#
_cell.length_a   1.000
_cell.length_b   1.000
_cell.length_c   1.000
_cell.angle_alpha   90.00
_cell.angle_beta   90.00
_cell.angle_gamma   90.00
#
_symmetry.space_group_name_H-M   'P 1'
#
loop_
_entity.id
_entity.type
_entity.pdbx_description
1 polymer ?
#
loop_
_entity_poly.entity_id
_entity_poly.type
_entity_poly.pdbx_seq_one_letter_code
_entity_poly.pdbx_strand_id
1 'polypeptide(L)'
;MGDLTGNYLWVLIPIDNKNPEFGNAIALETARILSSSPKDSEMADGIPPDADTAIATGGNATYFFRILSRKDYAGIGGNKNELDGKVDSMISRMNELMLDINFRREPIFLSDEALQTEPKYARYKFAAGKIPSLKDLRQRFIGRVIHSSSEQWKSNVLALLSFNQSTIDDNARWEKSEQ
;
A
#
# COMPACT_ATOMS: atom_id res chain seq x y z
N MET A 1 19.26 -13.08 -3.18
CA MET A 1 17.98 -12.36 -2.95
C MET A 1 17.09 -12.72 -4.12
N GLY A 2 15.80 -13.00 -3.93
CA GLY A 2 14.91 -13.35 -5.05
C GLY A 2 14.80 -12.17 -6.03
N ASP A 3 15.09 -12.45 -7.30
CA ASP A 3 14.97 -11.52 -8.41
C ASP A 3 13.49 -11.26 -8.68
N LEU A 4 13.01 -10.06 -8.37
CA LEU A 4 11.77 -9.57 -8.94
C LEU A 4 12.06 -9.15 -10.38
N THR A 5 12.28 -10.12 -11.27
CA THR A 5 12.40 -9.87 -12.72
C THR A 5 11.01 -9.60 -13.29
N GLY A 6 10.70 -8.33 -13.57
CA GLY A 6 9.46 -7.92 -14.22
C GLY A 6 9.23 -6.41 -14.17
N ASN A 7 8.40 -5.92 -15.08
CA ASN A 7 7.93 -4.53 -15.04
C ASN A 7 6.69 -4.46 -14.13
N TYR A 8 6.69 -3.49 -13.21
CA TYR A 8 5.58 -3.26 -12.29
C TYR A 8 5.08 -1.84 -12.45
N LEU A 9 3.77 -1.68 -12.54
CA LEU A 9 3.10 -0.41 -12.34
C LEU A 9 2.65 -0.34 -10.88
N TRP A 10 2.85 0.81 -10.27
CA TRP A 10 2.25 1.13 -9.00
C TRP A 10 1.45 2.42 -9.10
N VAL A 11 0.34 2.45 -8.37
CA VAL A 11 -0.58 3.57 -8.39
C VAL A 11 -0.75 4.06 -6.96
N LEU A 12 -0.47 5.34 -6.74
CA LEU A 12 -0.71 6.03 -5.48
C LEU A 12 -1.99 6.84 -5.63
N ILE A 13 -2.98 6.56 -4.79
CA ILE A 13 -4.29 7.22 -4.80
C ILE A 13 -4.44 7.92 -3.46
N PRO A 14 -4.31 9.27 -3.40
CA PRO A 14 -4.59 10.00 -2.18
C PRO A 14 -6.09 9.95 -1.85
N ILE A 15 -6.40 9.72 -0.59
CA ILE A 15 -7.73 9.75 0.00
C ILE A 15 -7.66 10.80 1.11
N ASP A 16 -7.92 12.04 0.72
CA ASP A 16 -7.73 13.27 1.51
C ASP A 16 -9.05 14.05 1.69
N ASN A 17 -10.14 13.59 1.09
CA ASN A 17 -11.41 14.30 1.13
C ASN A 17 -11.98 14.38 2.56
N LYS A 18 -12.25 15.60 3.06
CA LYS A 18 -12.96 15.81 4.34
C LYS A 18 -14.48 15.71 4.17
N ASN A 19 -14.96 14.71 3.45
CA ASN A 19 -16.38 14.35 3.46
C ASN A 19 -16.53 13.07 4.30
N PRO A 20 -17.27 13.12 5.41
CA PRO A 20 -16.74 13.17 6.78
C PRO A 20 -16.13 11.87 7.32
N GLU A 21 -15.97 10.85 6.49
CA GLU A 21 -15.74 9.48 6.97
C GLU A 21 -14.37 8.90 6.57
N PHE A 22 -13.73 9.41 5.51
CA PHE A 22 -12.54 8.76 4.94
C PHE A 22 -11.48 9.79 4.53
N GLY A 23 -10.31 9.75 5.16
CA GLY A 23 -9.23 10.71 4.91
C GLY A 23 -7.89 10.29 5.52
N ASN A 24 -6.88 11.15 5.35
CA ASN A 24 -5.52 10.93 5.83
C ASN A 24 -4.88 9.61 5.35
N ALA A 25 -5.14 9.19 4.12
CA ALA A 25 -4.59 7.95 3.59
C ALA A 25 -4.09 8.10 2.15
N ILE A 26 -3.09 7.31 1.79
CA ILE A 26 -2.71 6.99 0.42
C ILE A 26 -2.93 5.50 0.24
N ALA A 27 -3.75 5.14 -0.74
CA ALA A 27 -3.86 3.77 -1.21
C ALA A 27 -2.75 3.50 -2.23
N LEU A 28 -2.08 2.37 -2.08
CA LEU A 28 -1.07 1.85 -2.99
C LEU A 28 -1.60 0.56 -3.62
N GLU A 29 -1.73 0.59 -4.93
CA GLU A 29 -1.99 -0.58 -5.78
C GLU A 29 -0.74 -0.92 -6.60
N THR A 30 -0.56 -2.21 -6.88
CA THR A 30 0.54 -2.70 -7.71
C THR A 30 0.01 -3.68 -8.73
N ALA A 31 0.38 -3.48 -9.99
CA ALA A 31 0.05 -4.41 -11.06
C ALA A 31 1.33 -4.86 -11.76
N ARG A 32 1.39 -6.15 -12.12
CA ARG A 32 2.49 -6.66 -12.93
C ARG A 32 2.16 -6.42 -14.40
N ILE A 33 3.06 -5.74 -15.10
CA ILE A 33 2.97 -5.58 -16.54
C ILE A 33 3.52 -6.86 -17.16
N LEU A 34 2.66 -7.65 -17.80
CA LEU A 34 3.10 -8.76 -18.61
C LEU A 34 3.43 -8.22 -20.00
N SER A 35 4.71 -8.29 -20.37
CA SER A 35 5.07 -8.20 -21.79
C SER A 35 4.61 -9.50 -22.45
N SER A 36 3.71 -9.41 -23.42
CA SER A 36 3.44 -10.49 -24.36
C SER A 36 4.76 -10.85 -25.05
N SER A 37 5.35 -11.99 -24.69
CA SER A 37 6.36 -12.60 -25.58
C SER A 37 5.58 -13.29 -26.71
N PRO A 38 5.97 -13.15 -27.99
CA PRO A 38 5.23 -13.75 -29.12
C PRO A 38 5.13 -15.29 -29.10
N LYS A 39 5.70 -15.97 -28.11
CA LYS A 39 5.73 -17.45 -28.02
C LYS A 39 4.63 -18.06 -27.15
N ASP A 40 3.88 -17.24 -26.41
CA ASP A 40 2.82 -17.72 -25.52
C ASP A 40 1.40 -17.42 -26.06
N SER A 41 1.28 -17.03 -27.34
CA SER A 41 -0.01 -16.71 -27.99
C SER A 41 -0.80 -17.94 -28.44
N GLU A 42 -0.32 -19.14 -28.20
CA GLU A 42 -1.11 -20.37 -28.39
C GLU A 42 -1.68 -20.77 -27.02
N MET A 43 -3.00 -20.61 -26.84
CA MET A 43 -3.83 -21.01 -25.67
C MET A 43 -4.40 -19.88 -24.80
N ALA A 44 -4.83 -18.77 -25.41
CA ALA A 44 -5.84 -17.91 -24.78
C ALA A 44 -6.90 -17.50 -25.80
N ASP A 45 -7.96 -18.30 -25.91
CA ASP A 45 -9.18 -17.91 -26.62
C ASP A 45 -9.70 -16.57 -26.08
N GLY A 46 -9.81 -15.56 -26.96
CA GLY A 46 -10.65 -14.38 -26.72
C GLY A 46 -9.94 -13.06 -26.39
N ILE A 47 -8.61 -12.96 -26.50
CA ILE A 47 -7.92 -11.65 -26.37
C ILE A 47 -7.67 -11.04 -27.76
N PRO A 48 -8.14 -9.81 -28.05
CA PRO A 48 -7.87 -9.14 -29.32
C PRO A 48 -6.36 -8.99 -29.56
N PRO A 49 -5.87 -9.27 -30.78
CA PRO A 49 -4.44 -9.27 -31.14
C PRO A 49 -3.74 -7.89 -31.07
N ASP A 50 -4.44 -6.85 -30.64
CA ASP A 50 -4.04 -5.45 -30.71
C ASP A 50 -3.93 -4.76 -29.33
N ALA A 51 -4.01 -5.50 -28.23
CA ALA A 51 -3.69 -5.01 -26.88
C ALA A 51 -2.26 -5.43 -26.46
N ASP A 52 -1.25 -4.68 -26.89
CA ASP A 52 0.18 -4.92 -26.65
C ASP A 52 0.65 -4.88 -25.18
N THR A 53 -0.26 -4.91 -24.20
CA THR A 53 0.09 -5.00 -22.78
C THR A 53 -1.02 -5.67 -21.97
N ALA A 54 -0.84 -6.95 -21.65
CA ALA A 54 -1.68 -7.59 -20.66
C ALA A 54 -1.21 -7.19 -19.26
N ILE A 55 -2.04 -6.47 -18.50
CA ILE A 55 -1.76 -6.18 -17.09
C ILE A 55 -2.35 -7.32 -16.26
N ALA A 56 -1.49 -8.16 -15.66
CA ALA A 56 -1.94 -9.19 -14.74
C ALA A 56 -1.98 -8.66 -13.32
N THR A 57 -3.16 -8.73 -12.73
CA THR A 57 -3.49 -8.35 -11.36
C THR A 57 -3.39 -9.59 -10.46
N GLY A 58 -2.19 -10.11 -10.25
CA GLY A 58 -1.96 -11.31 -9.43
C GLY A 58 -1.83 -11.03 -7.93
N GLY A 59 -2.75 -11.57 -7.11
CA GLY A 59 -2.63 -11.62 -5.64
C GLY A 59 -2.56 -10.24 -4.99
N ASN A 60 -3.56 -9.41 -5.24
CA ASN A 60 -3.49 -7.99 -4.91
C ASN A 60 -4.13 -7.72 -3.57
N ALA A 61 -3.38 -7.02 -2.73
CA ALA A 61 -3.94 -6.30 -1.62
C ALA A 61 -3.79 -4.81 -1.93
N THR A 62 -4.77 -4.00 -1.55
CA THR A 62 -4.60 -2.55 -1.47
C THR A 62 -3.87 -2.24 -0.18
N TYR A 63 -2.76 -1.51 -0.24
CA TYR A 63 -1.99 -1.11 0.94
C TYR A 63 -2.31 0.33 1.29
N PHE A 64 -2.53 0.63 2.56
CA PHE A 64 -2.89 1.97 3.00
C PHE A 64 -1.82 2.54 3.94
N PHE A 65 -1.45 3.78 3.67
CA PHE A 65 -0.46 4.54 4.44
C PHE A 65 -1.03 5.87 4.85
N ARG A 66 -0.69 6.38 6.03
CA ARG A 66 -1.09 7.73 6.42
C ARG A 66 -0.29 8.81 5.70
N ILE A 67 -0.96 9.91 5.36
CA ILE A 67 -0.34 11.13 4.83
C ILE A 67 0.39 11.87 5.97
N LEU A 68 -0.31 12.04 7.09
CA LEU A 68 0.14 12.73 8.30
C LEU A 68 -0.09 11.87 9.53
N SER A 69 0.49 12.25 10.67
CA SER A 69 0.07 11.70 11.95
C SER A 69 -1.44 11.94 12.14
N ARG A 70 -2.12 11.06 12.87
CA ARG A 70 -3.56 11.23 13.20
C ARG A 70 -3.81 12.56 13.93
N LYS A 71 -2.87 12.98 14.78
CA LYS A 71 -2.91 14.25 15.49
C LYS A 71 -2.77 15.46 14.57
N ASP A 72 -1.79 15.45 13.66
CA ASP A 72 -1.55 16.59 12.76
C ASP A 72 -2.70 16.74 11.76
N TYR A 73 -3.24 15.62 11.27
CA TYR A 73 -4.40 15.64 10.38
C TYR A 73 -5.65 16.25 11.03
N ALA A 74 -5.89 15.94 12.31
CA ALA A 74 -6.94 16.59 13.10
C ALA A 74 -6.67 18.10 13.25
N GLY A 75 -5.41 18.49 13.50
CA GLY A 75 -4.97 19.88 13.65
C GLY A 75 -5.19 20.76 12.42
N ILE A 76 -5.14 20.21 11.20
CA ILE A 76 -5.35 20.96 9.95
C ILE A 76 -6.78 21.54 9.83
N GLY A 77 -7.77 21.01 10.58
CA GLY A 77 -9.08 21.64 10.72
C GLY A 77 -9.93 21.80 9.44
N GLY A 78 -9.45 21.33 8.29
CA GLY A 78 -10.14 21.44 7.00
C GLY A 78 -9.53 22.47 6.06
N ASN A 79 -8.36 23.02 6.40
CA ASN A 79 -7.58 23.84 5.50
C ASN A 79 -7.12 23.01 4.27
N LYS A 80 -7.88 23.13 3.17
CA LYS A 80 -7.66 22.34 1.96
C LYS A 80 -6.30 22.64 1.31
N ASN A 81 -5.90 23.90 1.22
CA ASN A 81 -4.65 24.27 0.57
C ASN A 81 -3.43 23.71 1.32
N GLU A 82 -3.48 23.72 2.66
CA GLU A 82 -2.45 23.09 3.47
C GLU A 82 -2.44 21.57 3.29
N LEU A 83 -3.62 20.94 3.26
CA LEU A 83 -3.74 19.50 3.04
C LEU A 83 -3.22 19.08 1.66
N ASP A 84 -3.61 19.78 0.59
CA ASP A 84 -3.18 19.52 -0.78
C ASP A 84 -1.64 19.58 -0.87
N GLY A 85 -1.00 20.58 -0.25
CA GLY A 85 0.46 20.67 -0.21
C GLY A 85 1.13 19.53 0.59
N LYS A 86 0.48 19.01 1.64
CA LYS A 86 0.95 17.83 2.37
C LYS A 86 0.77 16.54 1.56
N VAL A 87 -0.32 16.43 0.79
CA VAL A 87 -0.58 15.30 -0.11
C VAL A 87 0.50 15.22 -1.18
N ASP A 88 0.78 16.32 -1.87
CA ASP A 88 1.82 16.37 -2.91
C ASP A 88 3.19 15.97 -2.36
N SER A 89 3.57 16.58 -1.22
CA SER A 89 4.81 16.24 -0.53
C SER A 89 4.88 14.76 -0.16
N MET A 90 3.76 14.19 0.29
CA MET A 90 3.69 12.79 0.67
C MET A 90 3.76 11.86 -0.54
N ILE A 91 3.13 12.19 -1.67
CA ILE A 91 3.22 11.38 -2.90
C ILE A 91 4.67 11.30 -3.38
N SER A 92 5.38 12.45 -3.44
CA SER A 92 6.81 12.47 -3.76
C SER A 92 7.63 11.65 -2.76
N ARG A 93 7.32 11.77 -1.46
CA ARG A 93 8.01 11.01 -0.42
C ARG A 93 7.75 9.51 -0.51
N MET A 94 6.53 9.07 -0.79
CA MET A 94 6.17 7.66 -1.00
C MET A 94 6.99 7.05 -2.13
N ASN A 95 7.17 7.80 -3.22
CA ASN A 95 7.97 7.38 -4.36
C ASN A 95 9.43 7.05 -3.94
N GLU A 96 10.08 7.97 -3.22
CA GLU A 96 11.43 7.77 -2.67
C GLU A 96 11.50 6.59 -1.71
N LEU A 97 10.59 6.55 -0.72
CA LEU A 97 10.62 5.55 0.35
C LEU A 97 10.55 4.12 -0.19
N MET A 98 9.75 3.93 -1.23
CA MET A 98 9.51 2.62 -1.80
C MET A 98 10.59 2.22 -2.80
N LEU A 99 11.22 3.18 -3.51
CA LEU A 99 12.45 2.95 -4.26
C LEU A 99 13.58 2.47 -3.33
N ASP A 100 13.76 3.12 -2.17
CA ASP A 100 14.81 2.80 -1.20
C ASP A 100 14.73 1.36 -0.68
N ILE A 101 13.51 0.81 -0.57
CA ILE A 101 13.30 -0.58 -0.13
C ILE A 101 13.15 -1.56 -1.31
N ASN A 102 13.44 -1.10 -2.53
CA ASN A 102 13.28 -1.86 -3.77
C ASN A 102 11.88 -2.51 -3.87
N PHE A 103 10.85 -1.73 -3.55
CA PHE A 103 9.43 -2.12 -3.62
C PHE A 103 9.04 -3.34 -2.78
N ARG A 104 9.85 -3.73 -1.78
CA ARG A 104 9.56 -4.89 -0.93
C ARG A 104 8.43 -4.58 0.05
N ARG A 105 7.21 -5.04 -0.26
CA ARG A 105 6.01 -4.80 0.57
C ARG A 105 5.95 -5.64 1.84
N GLU A 106 6.43 -6.88 1.78
CA GLU A 106 6.39 -7.82 2.91
C GLU A 106 6.93 -7.27 4.23
N PRO A 107 8.14 -6.69 4.29
CA PRO A 107 8.65 -6.14 5.54
C PRO A 107 7.86 -4.94 6.09
N ILE A 108 6.94 -4.34 5.31
CA ILE A 108 6.10 -3.23 5.77
C ILE A 108 4.98 -3.75 6.67
N PHE A 109 4.25 -4.77 6.22
CA PHE A 109 3.01 -5.20 6.87
C PHE A 109 3.20 -6.27 7.94
N LEU A 110 4.40 -6.84 8.08
CA LEU A 110 4.68 -7.76 9.19
C LEU A 110 4.49 -7.05 10.54
N SER A 111 3.83 -7.73 11.48
CA SER A 111 3.72 -7.26 12.87
C SER A 111 5.11 -7.15 13.50
N ASP A 112 5.25 -6.28 14.50
CA ASP A 112 6.52 -6.18 15.24
C ASP A 112 6.84 -7.50 15.96
N GLU A 113 5.83 -8.21 16.45
CA GLU A 113 5.98 -9.55 17.01
C GLU A 113 6.57 -10.52 15.99
N ALA A 114 5.96 -10.65 14.80
CA ALA A 114 6.44 -11.54 13.74
C ALA A 114 7.89 -11.24 13.35
N LEU A 115 8.25 -9.95 13.22
CA LEU A 115 9.64 -9.55 12.95
C LEU A 115 10.60 -9.96 14.07
N GLN A 116 10.15 -9.98 15.33
CA GLN A 116 10.99 -10.28 16.48
C GLN A 116 11.14 -11.77 16.73
N THR A 117 10.08 -12.55 16.53
CA THR A 117 9.96 -13.95 16.94
C THR A 117 10.22 -14.94 15.81
N GLU A 118 9.86 -14.62 14.56
CA GLU A 118 9.94 -15.58 13.46
C GLU A 118 11.34 -15.59 12.79
N PRO A 119 12.09 -16.70 12.82
CA PRO A 119 13.45 -16.76 12.29
C PRO A 119 13.55 -16.43 10.79
N LYS A 120 12.52 -16.78 10.00
CA LYS A 120 12.47 -16.47 8.56
C LYS A 120 12.47 -14.97 8.27
N TYR A 121 12.06 -14.12 9.22
CA TYR A 121 12.03 -12.67 9.08
C TYR A 121 13.24 -11.97 9.69
N ALA A 122 14.28 -12.69 10.14
CA ALA A 122 15.49 -12.10 10.72
C ALA A 122 16.14 -11.04 9.82
N ARG A 123 16.12 -11.24 8.49
CA ARG A 123 16.61 -10.25 7.52
C ARG A 123 15.76 -8.97 7.50
N TYR A 124 14.45 -9.10 7.61
CA TYR A 124 13.54 -7.95 7.68
C TYR A 124 13.64 -7.21 9.01
N LYS A 125 13.83 -7.92 10.12
CA LYS A 125 14.13 -7.33 11.42
C LYS A 125 15.37 -6.44 11.36
N PHE A 126 16.45 -6.96 10.79
CA PHE A 126 17.69 -6.20 10.63
C PHE A 126 17.49 -5.00 9.70
N ALA A 127 16.83 -5.20 8.55
CA ALA A 127 16.55 -4.14 7.60
C ALA A 127 15.71 -3.01 8.22
N ALA A 128 14.66 -3.33 8.99
CA ALA A 128 13.81 -2.35 9.65
C ALA A 128 14.57 -1.50 10.69
N GLY A 129 15.64 -2.05 11.29
CA GLY A 129 16.53 -1.31 12.19
C GLY A 129 17.61 -0.48 11.50
N LYS A 130 17.83 -0.66 10.19
CA LYS A 130 18.96 -0.04 9.45
C LYS A 130 18.53 0.84 8.28
N ILE A 131 17.37 0.61 7.69
CA ILE A 131 16.86 1.35 6.54
C ILE A 131 15.79 2.32 7.05
N PRO A 132 16.08 3.63 7.15
CA PRO A 132 15.12 4.62 7.65
C PRO A 132 13.82 4.64 6.86
N SER A 133 13.91 4.45 5.54
CA SER A 133 12.74 4.46 4.65
C SER A 133 11.78 3.29 4.92
N LEU A 134 12.31 2.11 5.26
CA LEU A 134 11.47 0.98 5.70
C LEU A 134 10.80 1.28 7.04
N LYS A 135 11.53 1.91 7.98
CA LYS A 135 10.97 2.32 9.27
C LYS A 135 9.82 3.32 9.09
N ASP A 136 10.01 4.33 8.23
CA ASP A 136 9.00 5.34 7.92
C ASP A 136 7.73 4.72 7.30
N LEU A 137 7.90 3.85 6.29
CA LEU A 137 6.79 3.10 5.70
C LEU A 137 6.04 2.26 6.73
N ARG A 138 6.76 1.54 7.61
CA ARG A 138 6.16 0.75 8.69
C ARG A 138 5.40 1.58 9.72
N GLN A 139 5.89 2.78 10.02
CA GLN A 139 5.26 3.71 10.95
C GLN A 139 4.00 4.35 10.35
N ARG A 140 3.95 4.54 9.03
CA ARG A 140 2.77 5.11 8.34
C ARG A 140 1.75 4.07 7.93
N PHE A 141 2.14 2.80 7.88
CA PHE A 141 1.28 1.72 7.44
C PHE A 141 0.04 1.58 8.33
N ILE A 142 -1.13 1.72 7.71
CA ILE A 142 -2.43 1.55 8.37
C ILE A 142 -2.82 0.08 8.35
N GLY A 143 -2.73 -0.56 7.18
CA GLY A 143 -3.20 -1.91 6.95
C GLY A 143 -3.26 -2.26 5.46
N ARG A 144 -3.64 -3.50 5.15
CA ARG A 144 -3.86 -3.95 3.78
C ARG A 144 -5.19 -4.66 3.63
N VAL A 145 -5.85 -4.50 2.49
CA VAL A 145 -7.11 -5.18 2.18
C VAL A 145 -6.88 -6.16 1.03
N ILE A 146 -7.06 -7.44 1.29
CA ILE A 146 -6.96 -8.49 0.26
C ILE A 146 -8.15 -8.39 -0.71
N HIS A 147 -7.88 -8.50 -2.01
CA HIS A 147 -8.91 -8.54 -3.06
C HIS A 147 -9.52 -9.95 -3.10
N SER A 148 -10.63 -10.15 -2.38
CA SER A 148 -11.39 -11.42 -2.40
C SER A 148 -12.58 -11.36 -3.36
N SER A 149 -13.46 -10.37 -3.19
CA SER A 149 -14.53 -9.99 -4.12
C SER A 149 -14.66 -8.46 -4.12
N SER A 150 -15.30 -7.87 -5.12
CA SER A 150 -15.48 -6.41 -5.21
C SER A 150 -16.21 -5.86 -3.97
N GLU A 151 -17.29 -6.52 -3.55
CA GLU A 151 -18.13 -6.12 -2.43
C GLU A 151 -17.38 -6.23 -1.10
N GLN A 152 -16.71 -7.37 -0.89
CA GLN A 152 -15.96 -7.60 0.35
C GLN A 152 -14.74 -6.68 0.43
N TRP A 153 -14.05 -6.47 -0.69
CA TRP A 153 -12.95 -5.53 -0.79
C TRP A 153 -13.42 -4.12 -0.42
N LYS A 154 -14.50 -3.63 -1.04
CA LYS A 154 -15.07 -2.31 -0.75
C LYS A 154 -15.43 -2.17 0.72
N SER A 155 -16.13 -3.17 1.29
CA SER A 155 -16.50 -3.18 2.71
C SER A 155 -15.26 -3.08 3.63
N ASN A 156 -14.23 -3.89 3.37
CA ASN A 156 -13.00 -3.87 4.16
C ASN A 156 -12.22 -2.55 4.01
N VAL A 157 -12.19 -1.95 2.80
CA VAL A 157 -11.57 -0.64 2.57
C VAL A 157 -12.26 0.44 3.39
N LEU A 158 -13.60 0.49 3.36
CA LEU A 158 -14.36 1.47 4.14
C LEU A 158 -14.14 1.26 5.65
N ALA A 159 -14.13 0.01 6.12
CA ALA A 159 -13.83 -0.29 7.51
C ALA A 159 -12.42 0.15 7.94
N LEU A 160 -11.41 -0.09 7.08
CA LEU A 160 -10.02 0.34 7.33
C LEU A 160 -9.91 1.86 7.39
N LEU A 161 -10.52 2.57 6.44
CA LEU A 161 -10.47 4.04 6.40
C LEU A 161 -11.21 4.66 7.59
N SER A 162 -12.34 4.06 8.01
CA SER A 162 -13.07 4.45 9.23
C SER A 162 -12.23 4.21 10.50
N PHE A 163 -11.55 3.06 10.60
CA PHE A 163 -10.60 2.78 11.67
C PHE A 163 -9.48 3.84 11.72
N ASN A 164 -8.94 4.23 10.56
CA ASN A 164 -7.86 5.21 10.50
C ASN A 164 -8.24 6.55 11.12
N GLN A 165 -9.48 6.98 10.91
CA GLN A 165 -10.02 8.27 11.37
C GLN A 165 -10.49 8.25 12.83
N SER A 166 -11.00 7.11 13.30
CA SER A 166 -11.48 6.95 14.68
C SER A 166 -10.36 6.71 15.70
N THR A 167 -9.17 6.37 15.22
CA THR A 167 -8.01 6.06 16.06
C THR A 167 -7.10 7.27 16.24
N ILE A 168 -6.51 7.44 17.42
CA ILE A 168 -5.55 8.52 17.72
C ILE A 168 -4.11 8.01 17.77
N ASP A 169 -3.89 6.78 18.27
CA ASP A 169 -2.56 6.20 18.36
C ASP A 169 -2.02 5.86 16.98
N ASP A 170 -0.90 6.45 16.57
CA ASP A 170 -0.29 6.21 15.28
C ASP A 170 0.27 4.78 15.11
N ASN A 171 0.54 4.05 16.20
CA ASN A 171 1.06 2.69 16.10
C ASN A 171 -0.04 1.65 15.87
N ALA A 172 -1.30 2.00 16.12
CA ALA A 172 -2.43 1.12 15.90
C ALA A 172 -2.60 0.82 14.40
N ARG A 173 -2.62 -0.47 14.08
CA ARG A 173 -2.79 -1.02 12.74
C ARG A 173 -4.15 -1.68 12.60
N TRP A 174 -4.71 -1.59 11.42
CA TRP A 174 -5.91 -2.31 11.07
C TRP A 174 -5.56 -3.78 10.84
N GLU A 175 -6.14 -4.64 11.67
CA GLU A 175 -6.11 -6.09 11.51
C GLU A 175 -7.51 -6.54 11.21
N LYS A 176 -7.69 -7.27 10.11
CA LYS A 176 -8.97 -7.95 9.87
C LYS A 176 -9.02 -9.11 10.85
N SER A 177 -10.00 -9.13 11.75
CA SER A 177 -10.37 -10.38 12.42
C SER A 177 -10.68 -11.40 11.33
N GLU A 178 -9.92 -12.50 11.27
CA GLU A 178 -10.24 -13.62 10.39
C GLU A 178 -11.71 -14.00 10.60
N GLN A 179 -12.50 -13.90 9.53
CA GLN A 179 -13.82 -14.52 9.44
C GLN A 179 -13.66 -15.77 8.58
#